data_AF-A0A655YIF0-F1
#
_entry.id   AF-A0A655YIF0-F1
#
_cell.length_a   1.000
_cell.length_b   1.000
_cell.length_c   1.000
_cell.angle_alpha   90.00
_cell.angle_beta   90.00
_cell.angle_gamma   90.00
#
_symmetry.space_group_name_H-M   'P 1'
#
loop_
_entity.id
_entity.type
_entity.pdbx_description
1 polymer ?
#
loop_
_entity_poly.entity_id
_entity_poly.type
_entity_poly.pdbx_seq_one_letter_code
_entity_poly.pdbx_strand_id
1 'polypeptide(L)'
;MAKTYAEVLPIGCGAGGNMGGYSLMQHRQLDTYLDAMKNGQPLVAMMARQHEYDPLFAALKAGFDAGVIAKQRLPKFYHHQTFDWLMPLFLRWQQIGLVEVEQDYLTLTTAGRFWSVSLAQACIQVLIHSYKYQQQRIA
;
A
#
# COMPACT_ATOMS: atom_id res chain seq x y z
N MET A 1 6.99 -4.15 -12.40
CA MET A 1 5.76 -4.97 -12.43
C MET A 1 5.50 -5.76 -11.12
N ALA A 2 5.98 -5.32 -9.95
CA ALA A 2 5.73 -5.97 -8.65
C ALA A 2 4.88 -5.13 -7.66
N LYS A 3 4.36 -3.97 -8.10
CA LYS A 3 3.68 -2.99 -7.24
C LYS A 3 2.18 -2.83 -7.55
N THR A 4 1.60 -3.77 -8.28
CA THR A 4 0.23 -3.67 -8.83
C THR A 4 -0.82 -4.45 -8.02
N TYR A 5 -0.60 -4.72 -6.73
CA TYR A 5 -1.47 -5.63 -5.94
C TYR A 5 -1.62 -7.02 -6.61
N ALA A 6 -0.56 -7.51 -7.25
CA ALA A 6 -0.55 -8.86 -7.76
C ALA A 6 -0.35 -9.84 -6.60
N GLU A 7 -1.07 -10.96 -6.66
CA GLU A 7 -0.79 -12.09 -5.77
C GLU A 7 0.58 -12.67 -6.10
N VAL A 8 1.33 -12.97 -5.06
CA VAL A 8 2.69 -13.53 -5.14
C VAL A 8 2.74 -14.72 -4.21
N LEU A 9 2.81 -15.91 -4.78
CA LEU A 9 2.98 -17.15 -4.03
C LEU A 9 4.42 -17.24 -3.50
N PRO A 10 4.64 -17.26 -2.18
CA PRO A 10 5.99 -17.34 -1.63
C PRO A 10 6.47 -18.79 -1.59
N ILE A 11 7.38 -19.15 -2.49
CA ILE A 11 8.02 -20.47 -2.52
C ILE A 11 9.51 -20.33 -2.17
N GLY A 12 9.99 -21.22 -1.30
CA GLY A 12 11.39 -21.26 -0.85
C GLY A 12 11.64 -20.60 0.51
N CYS A 13 12.80 -20.92 1.09
CA CYS A 13 13.24 -20.38 2.37
C CYS A 13 13.34 -18.85 2.31
N GLY A 14 12.73 -18.17 3.29
CA GLY A 14 12.74 -16.72 3.39
C GLY A 14 11.93 -16.00 2.31
N ALA A 15 11.11 -16.70 1.52
CA ALA A 15 10.20 -16.05 0.59
C ALA A 15 9.05 -15.36 1.32
N GLY A 16 8.76 -14.12 0.92
CA GLY A 16 7.59 -13.36 1.34
C GLY A 16 6.63 -13.17 0.18
N GLY A 17 5.34 -13.17 0.44
CA GLY A 17 4.32 -13.12 -0.60
C GLY A 17 2.97 -12.68 -0.07
N ASN A 18 2.02 -12.54 -0.97
CA ASN A 18 0.63 -12.29 -0.62
C ASN A 18 -0.30 -13.17 -1.46
N MET A 19 -1.33 -13.71 -0.83
CA MET A 19 -2.32 -14.59 -1.48
C MET A 19 -3.61 -14.60 -0.68
N GLY A 20 -4.75 -14.50 -1.34
CA GLY A 20 -6.08 -14.60 -0.75
C GLY A 20 -6.36 -13.55 0.33
N GLY A 21 -5.77 -12.35 0.23
CA GLY A 21 -5.90 -11.32 1.27
C GLY A 21 -5.06 -11.57 2.53
N TYR A 22 -4.06 -12.46 2.45
CA TYR A 22 -3.08 -12.68 3.51
C TYR A 22 -1.67 -12.40 3.02
N SER A 23 -0.88 -11.77 3.88
CA SER A 23 0.57 -11.65 3.72
C SER A 23 1.23 -12.83 4.42
N LEU A 24 2.10 -13.53 3.69
CA LEU A 24 2.73 -14.78 4.11
C LEU A 24 4.26 -14.60 4.11
N MET A 25 4.92 -15.20 5.10
CA MET A 25 6.37 -15.27 5.16
C MET A 25 6.80 -16.70 5.50
N GLN A 26 7.63 -17.29 4.65
CA GLN A 26 8.25 -18.60 4.90
C GLN A 26 9.33 -18.48 5.99
N HIS A 27 9.66 -19.60 6.64
CA HIS A 27 10.81 -19.66 7.55
C HIS A 27 12.06 -19.08 6.88
N ARG A 28 12.75 -18.17 7.57
CA ARG A 28 13.96 -17.49 7.05
C ARG A 28 15.23 -18.32 7.23
N GLN A 29 15.23 -19.23 8.21
CA GLN A 29 16.35 -20.11 8.49
C GLN A 29 16.20 -21.38 7.65
N LEU A 30 17.25 -21.70 6.89
CA LEU A 30 17.22 -22.81 5.94
C LEU A 30 17.02 -24.16 6.64
N ASP A 31 17.70 -24.38 7.76
CA ASP A 31 17.58 -25.62 8.52
C ASP A 31 16.14 -25.84 9.00
N THR A 32 15.54 -24.82 9.61
CA THR A 32 14.13 -24.85 10.05
C THR A 32 13.17 -25.09 8.88
N TYR A 33 13.41 -24.44 7.74
CA TYR A 33 12.59 -24.62 6.55
C TYR A 33 12.67 -26.05 6.00
N LEU A 34 13.88 -26.61 5.90
CA LEU A 34 14.11 -27.96 5.41
C LEU A 34 13.57 -29.03 6.37
N ASP A 35 13.72 -28.83 7.67
CA ASP A 35 13.17 -29.74 8.68
C ASP A 35 11.64 -29.71 8.68
N ALA A 36 11.03 -28.52 8.58
CA ALA A 36 9.59 -28.40 8.43
C ALA A 36 9.10 -29.12 7.17
N MET A 37 9.81 -28.95 6.04
CA MET A 37 9.49 -29.62 4.77
C MET A 37 9.59 -31.14 4.88
N LYS A 38 10.67 -31.67 5.47
CA LYS A 38 10.88 -33.11 5.66
C LYS A 38 9.81 -33.75 6.55
N ASN A 39 9.39 -33.02 7.58
CA ASN A 39 8.44 -33.51 8.59
C ASN A 39 6.98 -33.18 8.26
N GLY A 40 6.68 -32.64 7.07
CA GLY A 40 5.32 -32.28 6.65
C GLY A 40 4.69 -31.16 7.48
N GLN A 41 5.50 -30.33 8.13
CA GLN A 41 5.05 -29.20 8.95
C GLN A 41 4.84 -27.94 8.07
N PRO A 42 4.03 -26.97 8.54
CA PRO A 42 3.84 -25.72 7.83
C PRO A 42 5.16 -24.98 7.59
N LEU A 43 5.41 -24.57 6.35
CA LEU A 43 6.60 -23.80 5.97
C LEU A 43 6.44 -22.29 6.28
N VAL A 44 5.19 -21.86 6.42
CA VAL A 44 4.80 -20.47 6.70
C VAL A 44 5.08 -20.17 8.16
N ALA A 45 6.07 -19.32 8.41
CA ALA A 45 6.43 -18.86 9.74
C ALA A 45 5.52 -17.74 10.24
N MET A 46 5.00 -16.90 9.34
CA MET A 46 4.09 -15.82 9.68
C MET A 46 3.01 -15.65 8.63
N MET A 47 1.80 -15.35 9.11
CA MET A 47 0.64 -15.02 8.31
C MET A 47 -0.08 -13.84 8.96
N ALA A 48 -0.41 -12.82 8.17
CA ALA A 48 -1.17 -11.66 8.62
C ALA A 48 -2.26 -11.33 7.62
N ARG A 49 -3.46 -11.02 8.12
CA ARG A 49 -4.55 -10.56 7.26
C ARG A 49 -4.22 -9.17 6.72
N GLN A 50 -4.43 -8.98 5.43
CA GLN A 50 -4.26 -7.70 4.76
C GLN A 50 -5.32 -6.68 5.21
N HIS A 51 -4.97 -5.41 5.13
CA HIS A 51 -5.92 -4.33 5.40
C HIS A 51 -6.97 -4.31 4.28
N GLU A 52 -8.23 -3.99 4.61
CA GLU A 52 -9.31 -3.88 3.63
C GLU A 52 -8.97 -2.89 2.49
N TYR A 53 -8.19 -1.87 2.82
CA TYR A 53 -7.73 -0.84 1.89
C TYR A 53 -6.33 -1.09 1.29
N ASP A 54 -5.77 -2.28 1.41
CA ASP A 54 -4.47 -2.60 0.78
C ASP A 54 -4.45 -2.38 -0.75
N PRO A 55 -5.51 -2.68 -1.52
CA PRO A 55 -5.57 -2.32 -2.95
C PRO A 55 -5.44 -0.82 -3.19
N LEU A 56 -6.06 0.01 -2.33
CA LEU A 56 -5.95 1.47 -2.40
C LEU A 56 -4.52 1.93 -2.07
N PHE A 57 -3.89 1.34 -1.04
CA PHE A 57 -2.51 1.66 -0.68
C PHE A 57 -1.53 1.28 -1.80
N ALA A 58 -1.76 0.15 -2.47
CA ALA A 58 -0.99 -0.25 -3.64
C ALA A 58 -1.17 0.72 -4.81
N ALA A 59 -2.41 1.14 -5.10
CA ALA A 59 -2.70 2.12 -6.14
C ALA A 59 -2.01 3.47 -5.89
N LEU A 60 -2.02 3.96 -4.64
CA LEU A 60 -1.30 5.16 -4.24
C LEU A 60 0.21 5.02 -4.46
N LYS A 61 0.83 3.95 -3.93
CA LYS A 61 2.27 3.70 -4.12
C LYS A 61 2.64 3.67 -5.60
N ALA A 62 1.87 2.95 -6.42
CA ALA A 62 2.10 2.87 -7.85
C ALA A 62 1.96 4.23 -8.56
N GLY A 63 0.98 5.05 -8.17
CA GLY A 63 0.80 6.40 -8.72
C GLY A 63 1.96 7.35 -8.37
N PHE A 64 2.38 7.37 -7.10
CA PHE A 64 3.53 8.15 -6.67
C PHE A 64 4.84 7.68 -7.33
N ASP A 65 5.04 6.38 -7.50
CA ASP A 65 6.21 5.83 -8.21
C ASP A 65 6.22 6.24 -9.69
N ALA A 66 5.05 6.30 -10.34
CA ALA A 66 4.94 6.82 -11.72
C ALA A 66 5.10 8.36 -11.77
N GLY A 67 4.92 9.02 -10.63
CA GLY A 67 4.90 10.47 -10.49
C GLY A 67 3.61 11.13 -10.98
N VAL A 68 2.55 10.35 -11.18
CA VAL A 68 1.22 10.84 -11.53
C VAL A 68 0.14 9.99 -10.89
N ILE A 69 -0.85 10.66 -10.30
CA ILE A 69 -2.00 10.03 -9.65
C ILE A 69 -3.24 10.53 -10.38
N ALA A 70 -3.98 9.61 -10.99
CA ALA A 70 -5.26 9.92 -11.61
C ALA A 70 -6.40 9.60 -10.65
N LYS A 71 -7.35 10.52 -10.50
CA LYS A 71 -8.54 10.37 -9.65
C LYS A 71 -9.28 9.06 -9.91
N GLN A 72 -9.49 8.73 -11.19
CA GLN A 72 -10.23 7.54 -11.61
C GLN A 72 -9.50 6.21 -11.32
N ARG A 73 -8.18 6.25 -11.08
CA ARG A 73 -7.36 5.07 -10.79
C ARG A 73 -7.29 4.74 -9.30
N LEU A 74 -7.81 5.60 -8.44
CA LEU A 74 -7.86 5.37 -7.00
C LEU A 74 -9.18 4.69 -6.63
N PRO A 75 -9.14 3.53 -5.96
CA PRO A 75 -10.33 2.95 -5.32
C PRO A 75 -10.98 3.94 -4.34
N LYS A 76 -12.27 3.77 -4.07
CA LYS A 76 -13.00 4.60 -3.10
C LYS A 76 -12.58 4.27 -1.66
N PHE A 77 -12.69 5.25 -0.77
CA PHE A 77 -12.46 5.11 0.67
C PHE A 77 -13.76 5.47 1.42
N TYR A 78 -14.36 4.53 2.15
CA TYR A 78 -15.68 4.69 2.78
C TYR A 78 -16.74 5.33 1.88
N HIS A 79 -16.87 4.85 0.64
CA HIS A 79 -17.78 5.36 -0.40
C HIS A 79 -17.43 6.75 -0.98
N HIS A 80 -16.44 7.46 -0.43
CA HIS A 80 -15.94 8.72 -0.97
C HIS A 80 -14.88 8.48 -2.06
N GLN A 81 -14.77 9.44 -2.98
CA GLN A 81 -13.66 9.48 -3.91
C GLN A 81 -12.36 9.78 -3.15
N THR A 82 -11.40 8.84 -3.17
CA THR A 82 -10.17 8.98 -2.36
C THR A 82 -9.34 10.18 -2.76
N PHE A 83 -9.30 10.52 -4.06
CA PHE A 83 -8.61 11.70 -4.54
C PHE A 83 -9.15 12.98 -3.90
N ASP A 84 -10.48 13.10 -3.85
CA ASP A 84 -11.16 14.26 -3.27
C ASP A 84 -10.98 14.30 -1.74
N TRP A 85 -10.97 13.13 -1.09
CA TRP A 85 -10.63 13.02 0.32
C TRP A 85 -9.25 13.65 0.55
N LEU A 86 -8.23 13.17 -0.16
CA LEU A 86 -6.82 13.56 0.03
C LEU A 86 -6.49 14.98 -0.46
N MET A 87 -7.44 15.68 -1.09
CA MET A 87 -7.26 17.02 -1.64
C MET A 87 -6.64 18.04 -0.67
N PRO A 88 -7.02 18.11 0.63
CA PRO A 88 -6.40 19.06 1.57
C PRO A 88 -4.88 18.84 1.71
N LEU A 89 -4.42 17.60 1.63
CA LEU A 89 -3.01 17.26 1.69
C LEU A 89 -2.30 17.67 0.38
N PHE A 90 -2.93 17.41 -0.76
CA PHE A 90 -2.40 17.74 -2.08
C PHE A 90 -2.26 19.26 -2.28
N LEU A 91 -3.26 20.04 -1.87
CA LEU A 91 -3.19 21.50 -1.93
C LEU A 91 -2.05 22.05 -1.07
N ARG A 92 -1.79 21.48 0.12
CA ARG A 92 -0.64 21.87 0.94
C ARG A 92 0.67 21.55 0.26
N TRP A 93 0.79 20.41 -0.39
CA TRP A 93 1.99 20.03 -1.14
C TRP A 93 2.22 20.87 -2.39
N GLN A 94 1.13 21.33 -3.02
CA GLN A 94 1.22 22.26 -4.13
C GLN A 94 1.79 23.62 -3.69
N GLN A 95 1.36 24.14 -2.54
CA GLN A 95 1.88 25.39 -1.99
C GLN A 95 3.39 25.37 -1.73
N ILE A 96 3.95 24.20 -1.40
CA ILE A 96 5.39 24.02 -1.18
C ILE A 96 6.13 23.47 -2.40
N GLY A 97 5.46 23.42 -3.57
CA GLY A 97 6.08 23.06 -4.85
C GLY A 97 6.42 21.57 -5.02
N LEU A 98 5.80 20.66 -4.27
CA LEU A 98 6.03 19.22 -4.41
C LEU A 98 5.15 18.59 -5.49
N VAL A 99 3.96 19.14 -5.72
CA VAL A 99 2.98 18.59 -6.65
C VAL A 99 2.27 19.69 -7.41
N GLU A 100 1.72 19.35 -8.56
CA GLU A 100 0.77 20.15 -9.32
C GLU A 100 -0.56 19.40 -9.36
N VAL A 101 -1.63 20.06 -8.94
CA VAL A 101 -2.97 19.48 -8.84
C VAL A 101 -3.84 20.09 -9.92
N GLU A 102 -4.35 19.23 -10.79
CA GLU A 102 -5.38 19.52 -11.78
C GLU A 102 -6.70 18.86 -11.36
N GLN A 103 -7.77 19.09 -12.10
CA GLN A 103 -9.11 18.60 -11.76
C GLN A 103 -9.17 17.10 -11.47
N ASP A 104 -8.51 16.28 -12.28
CA ASP A 104 -8.54 14.81 -12.18
C ASP A 104 -7.16 14.17 -11.98
N TYR A 105 -6.10 14.97 -11.88
CA TYR A 105 -4.72 14.50 -11.82
C TYR A 105 -3.91 15.23 -10.78
N LEU A 106 -2.97 14.50 -10.17
CA LEU A 106 -1.87 15.07 -9.41
C LEU A 106 -0.57 14.62 -10.06
N THR A 107 0.28 15.58 -10.42
CA THR A 107 1.58 15.35 -11.03
C THR A 107 2.68 15.76 -10.06
N LEU A 108 3.71 14.93 -9.91
CA LEU A 108 4.86 15.26 -9.06
C LEU A 108 5.83 16.19 -9.80
N THR A 109 6.23 17.26 -9.14
CA THR A 109 7.36 18.10 -9.58
C THR A 109 8.68 17.34 -9.42
N THR A 110 9.80 17.92 -9.86
CA THR A 110 11.14 17.33 -9.63
C THR A 110 11.40 17.09 -8.14
N ALA A 111 11.04 18.03 -7.28
CA ALA A 111 11.15 17.87 -5.83
C ALA A 111 10.17 16.79 -5.31
N GLY A 112 8.94 16.77 -5.81
CA GLY A 112 7.95 15.73 -5.45
C GLY A 112 8.41 14.32 -5.78
N ARG A 113 9.06 14.11 -6.93
CA ARG A 113 9.58 12.80 -7.35
C ARG A 113 10.66 12.29 -6.41
N PHE A 114 11.54 13.18 -5.94
CA PHE A 114 12.53 12.84 -4.91
C PHE A 114 11.86 12.34 -3.62
N TRP A 115 10.73 12.94 -3.23
CA TRP A 115 9.97 12.57 -2.02
C TRP A 115 8.82 11.57 -2.26
N SER A 116 8.72 10.96 -3.45
CA SER A 116 7.59 10.13 -3.88
C SER A 116 7.16 9.07 -2.85
N VAL A 117 8.14 8.33 -2.30
CA VAL A 117 7.89 7.30 -1.28
C VAL A 117 7.31 7.90 0.00
N SER A 118 7.85 9.02 0.47
CA SER A 118 7.38 9.71 1.67
C SER A 118 5.97 10.27 1.50
N LEU A 119 5.66 10.83 0.32
CA LEU A 119 4.32 11.33 0.00
C LEU A 119 3.28 10.21 -0.06
N ALA A 120 3.64 9.06 -0.65
CA ALA A 120 2.79 7.88 -0.66
C ALA A 120 2.50 7.38 0.77
N GLN A 121 3.55 7.29 1.61
CA GLN A 121 3.41 6.88 3.00
C GLN A 121 2.54 7.84 3.82
N ALA A 122 2.68 9.15 3.61
CA ALA A 122 1.86 10.15 4.28
C ALA A 122 0.37 9.98 3.94
N CYS A 123 0.02 9.75 2.67
CA CYS A 123 -1.37 9.46 2.28
C CYS A 123 -1.91 8.21 2.99
N ILE A 124 -1.13 7.14 3.00
CA ILE A 124 -1.52 5.87 3.63
C ILE A 124 -1.71 6.04 5.14
N GLN A 125 -0.82 6.77 5.82
CA GLN A 125 -0.93 7.04 7.25
C GLN A 125 -2.21 7.82 7.59
N VAL A 126 -2.55 8.85 6.81
CA VAL A 126 -3.80 9.61 6.97
C VAL A 126 -5.00 8.67 6.83
N LEU A 127 -5.06 7.87 5.76
CA LEU A 127 -6.16 6.94 5.53
C LEU A 127 -6.30 5.89 6.66
N ILE A 128 -5.21 5.30 7.13
CA ILE A 128 -5.23 4.35 8.25
C ILE A 128 -5.72 5.03 9.54
N HIS A 129 -5.27 6.26 9.81
CA HIS A 129 -5.69 6.99 11.00
C HIS A 129 -7.18 7.34 10.94
N SER A 130 -7.66 7.83 9.79
CA SER A 130 -9.08 8.10 9.56
C SER A 130 -9.94 6.85 9.67
N TYR A 131 -9.45 5.71 9.18
CA TYR A 131 -10.11 4.41 9.31
C TYR A 131 -10.32 4.01 10.77
N LYS A 132 -9.25 4.06 11.58
CA LYS A 132 -9.32 3.73 13.01
C LYS A 132 -10.27 4.65 13.77
N TYR A 133 -10.23 5.96 13.47
CA TYR A 133 -11.11 6.94 14.10
C TYR A 133 -12.60 6.67 13.79
N GLN A 134 -12.93 6.27 12.57
CA GLN A 134 -14.31 5.93 12.19
C GLN A 134 -14.79 4.65 12.88
N GLN A 135 -13.97 3.61 12.98
CA GLN A 135 -14.34 2.38 13.70
C GLN A 135 -14.66 2.64 15.17
N GLN A 136 -13.91 3.52 15.85
CA GLN A 136 -14.15 3.88 17.25
C GLN A 136 -15.44 4.67 17.49
N ARG A 137 -16.03 5.26 16.45
CA ARG A 137 -17.29 6.03 16.57
C ARG A 137 -18.53 5.16 16.35
N ILE A 138 -18.35 3.98 15.75
CA ILE A 138 -19.44 3.05 15.42
C ILE A 138 -19.54 1.93 16.47
N ALA A 139 -18.46 1.69 17.23
CA ALA A 139 -18.44 0.83 18.41
C ALA A 139 -18.94 1.58 19.66
#